data_AF-A0AAW9SFI2-F1
#
_entry.id   AF-A0AAW9SFI2-F1
#
_cell.length_a   1.000
_cell.length_b   1.000
_cell.length_c   1.000
_cell.angle_alpha   90.00
_cell.angle_beta   90.00
_cell.angle_gamma   90.00
#
_symmetry.space_group_name_H-M   'P 1'
#
loop_
_entity.id
_entity.type
_entity.pdbx_description
1 polymer ?
#
loop_
_entity_poly.entity_id
_entity_poly.type
_entity_poly.pdbx_seq_one_letter_code
_entity_poly.pdbx_strand_id
1 'polypeptide(L)'
;MDLRVTPGELEELRLIRAVHAALADGLCATGDASPHLWDAAVAGEPRKAVERRYAQAIAICEQCPVRQLCHGLAEALPETSGVWGGEVYEDPTKRAYQSRKTVDGRQRKARLRLKVLVRQRVACDVT
;
A
#
# COMPACT_ATOMS: atom_id res chain seq x y z
N MET A 1 2.86 -8.31 32.32
CA MET A 1 1.61 -8.22 31.54
C MET A 1 1.78 -9.10 30.32
N ASP A 2 1.24 -10.32 30.35
CA ASP A 2 1.19 -11.15 29.14
C ASP A 2 0.12 -10.60 28.22
N LEU A 3 0.52 -10.02 27.09
CA LEU A 3 -0.38 -9.66 26.00
C LEU A 3 -0.91 -10.98 25.41
N ARG A 4 -2.09 -11.43 25.87
CA ARG A 4 -2.79 -12.56 25.25
C ARG A 4 -3.29 -12.13 23.89
N VAL A 5 -2.54 -12.47 22.85
CA VAL A 5 -2.97 -12.32 21.45
C VAL A 5 -4.12 -13.30 21.18
N THR A 6 -5.26 -12.77 20.73
CA THR A 6 -6.40 -13.57 20.32
C THR A 6 -6.12 -14.31 19.00
N PRO A 7 -6.83 -15.42 18.70
CA PRO A 7 -6.70 -16.09 17.41
C PRO A 7 -6.96 -15.18 16.21
N GLY A 8 -7.86 -14.21 16.34
CA GLY A 8 -8.17 -13.23 15.31
C GLY A 8 -7.00 -12.26 15.04
N GLU A 9 -6.38 -11.75 16.10
CA GLU A 9 -5.19 -10.88 16.00
C GLU A 9 -4.01 -11.63 15.40
N LEU A 10 -3.82 -12.92 15.74
CA LEU A 10 -2.76 -13.74 15.15
C LEU A 10 -2.95 -13.93 13.64
N GLU A 11 -4.19 -14.16 13.20
CA GLU A 11 -4.52 -14.27 11.77
C GLU A 11 -4.29 -12.95 11.01
N GLU A 12 -4.60 -11.82 11.65
CA GLU A 12 -4.33 -10.50 11.09
C GLU A 12 -2.82 -10.24 10.96
N LEU A 13 -2.02 -10.58 11.98
CA LEU A 13 -0.57 -10.47 11.92
C LEU A 13 0.04 -11.35 10.81
N ARG A 14 -0.49 -12.57 10.63
CA ARG A 14 -0.07 -13.46 9.53
C ARG A 14 -0.38 -12.85 8.17
N LEU A 15 -1.57 -12.29 7.99
CA LEU A 15 -1.95 -11.60 6.76
C LEU A 15 -0.99 -10.43 6.48
N ILE A 16 -0.74 -9.57 7.46
CA ILE A 16 0.16 -8.40 7.29
C ILE A 16 1.55 -8.87 6.87
N ARG A 17 2.09 -9.89 7.54
CA ARG A 17 3.40 -10.45 7.19
C ARG A 17 3.43 -11.01 5.78
N ALA A 18 2.40 -11.73 5.36
CA ALA A 18 2.30 -12.29 4.02
C ALA A 18 2.17 -11.20 2.95
N VAL A 19 1.40 -10.15 3.20
CA VAL A 19 1.33 -8.98 2.32
C VAL A 19 2.72 -8.34 2.19
N HIS A 20 3.41 -8.08 3.30
CA HIS A 20 4.74 -7.46 3.27
C HIS A 20 5.76 -8.30 2.52
N ALA A 21 5.77 -9.62 2.74
CA ALA A 21 6.65 -10.53 2.02
C ALA A 21 6.39 -10.47 0.50
N ALA A 22 5.12 -10.53 0.09
CA ALA A 22 4.76 -10.45 -1.32
C ALA A 22 5.10 -9.07 -1.95
N LEU A 23 5.06 -7.98 -1.18
CA LEU A 23 5.45 -6.65 -1.68
C LEU A 23 6.95 -6.51 -1.94
N ALA A 24 7.79 -7.41 -1.43
CA ALA A 24 9.23 -7.41 -1.72
C ALA A 24 9.54 -7.61 -3.21
N ASP A 25 8.63 -8.22 -3.97
CA ASP A 25 8.73 -8.36 -5.44
C ASP A 25 8.38 -7.06 -6.19
N GLY A 26 8.09 -5.97 -5.48
CA GLY A 26 7.77 -4.69 -6.07
C GLY A 26 8.94 -4.08 -6.82
N LEU A 27 8.67 -3.54 -8.02
CA LEU A 27 9.70 -2.84 -8.80
C LEU A 27 10.32 -1.65 -8.04
N CYS A 28 9.61 -1.07 -7.07
CA CYS A 28 10.14 -0.04 -6.19
C CYS A 28 11.23 -0.53 -5.22
N ALA A 29 11.33 -1.84 -4.98
CA ALA A 29 12.29 -2.44 -4.06
C ALA A 29 13.59 -2.92 -4.75
N THR A 30 13.68 -2.82 -6.08
CA THR A 30 14.83 -3.28 -6.88
C THR A 30 16.10 -2.47 -6.66
N GLY A 31 15.96 -1.20 -6.25
CA GLY A 31 17.06 -0.25 -6.15
C GLY A 31 17.32 0.56 -7.43
N ASP A 32 16.59 0.30 -8.51
CA ASP A 32 16.78 0.98 -9.81
C ASP A 32 16.26 2.43 -9.83
N ALA A 33 15.40 2.80 -8.87
CA ALA A 33 14.80 4.11 -8.78
C ALA A 33 14.94 4.70 -7.37
N SER A 34 15.03 6.04 -7.31
CA SER A 34 15.14 6.78 -6.05
C SER A 34 13.89 6.54 -5.18
N PRO A 35 14.04 6.26 -3.86
CA PRO A 35 12.90 6.12 -2.95
C PRO A 35 11.98 7.35 -2.92
N HIS A 36 12.54 8.55 -3.15
CA HIS A 36 11.76 9.80 -3.17
C HIS A 36 10.72 9.85 -4.28
N LEU A 37 10.81 8.98 -5.29
CA LEU A 37 9.86 8.92 -6.39
C LEU A 37 8.43 8.68 -5.89
N TRP A 38 8.26 7.93 -4.79
CA TRP A 38 6.95 7.57 -4.24
C TRP A 38 6.48 8.48 -3.09
N ASP A 39 7.32 9.39 -2.58
CA ASP A 39 7.01 10.22 -1.41
C ASP A 39 5.83 11.17 -1.65
N ALA A 40 4.98 11.39 -0.63
CA ALA A 40 3.88 12.35 -0.70
C ALA A 40 4.33 13.82 -0.87
N ALA A 41 5.55 14.11 -0.45
CA ALA A 41 6.15 15.43 -0.54
C ALA A 41 7.68 15.35 -0.47
N VAL A 42 8.35 16.22 -1.23
CA VAL A 42 9.78 16.47 -1.13
C VAL A 42 9.97 17.95 -0.85
N ALA A 43 10.79 18.29 0.15
CA ALA A 43 10.96 19.66 0.61
C ALA A 43 11.49 20.56 -0.52
N GLY A 44 10.82 21.69 -0.74
CA GLY A 44 11.20 22.66 -1.79
C GLY A 44 10.90 22.22 -3.22
N GLU A 45 10.23 21.09 -3.43
CA GLU A 45 9.89 20.61 -4.77
C GLU A 45 8.80 21.49 -5.43
N PRO A 46 9.06 22.09 -6.61
CA PRO A 46 8.04 22.87 -7.30
C PRO A 46 6.95 21.95 -7.85
N ARG A 47 5.71 22.47 -7.95
CA ARG A 47 4.53 21.68 -8.38
C ARG A 47 4.76 20.86 -9.66
N LYS A 48 5.37 21.44 -10.69
CA LYS A 48 5.67 20.72 -11.95
C LYS A 48 6.63 19.54 -11.75
N ALA A 49 7.56 19.65 -10.81
CA ALA A 49 8.45 18.54 -10.45
C ALA A 49 7.68 17.44 -9.70
N VAL A 50 6.77 17.80 -8.79
CA VAL A 50 5.85 16.84 -8.14
C VAL A 50 5.06 16.04 -9.18
N GLU A 51 4.43 16.73 -10.14
CA GLU A 51 3.63 16.10 -11.19
C GLU A 51 4.49 15.13 -12.04
N ARG A 52 5.70 15.53 -12.41
CA ARG A 52 6.64 14.67 -13.14
C ARG A 52 7.09 13.47 -12.31
N ARG A 53 7.39 13.67 -11.04
CA ARG A 53 7.84 12.62 -10.11
C ARG A 53 6.74 11.57 -9.92
N TYR A 54 5.50 12.00 -9.70
CA TYR A 54 4.36 11.10 -9.64
C TYR A 54 4.11 10.37 -10.95
N ALA A 55 4.20 11.04 -12.10
CA ALA A 55 4.06 10.38 -13.40
C ALA A 55 5.10 9.27 -13.58
N GLN A 56 6.35 9.50 -13.16
CA GLN A 56 7.41 8.48 -13.19
C GLN A 56 7.12 7.32 -12.23
N ALA A 57 6.70 7.59 -11.00
CA ALA A 57 6.31 6.56 -10.02
C ALA A 57 5.17 5.68 -10.56
N ILE A 58 4.15 6.31 -11.13
CA ILE A 58 2.96 5.64 -11.69
C ILE A 58 3.38 4.73 -12.85
N ALA A 59 4.22 5.19 -13.77
CA ALA A 59 4.68 4.40 -14.91
C ALA A 59 5.44 3.12 -14.48
N ILE A 60 6.20 3.17 -13.37
CA ILE A 60 6.82 1.98 -12.77
C ILE A 60 5.76 1.07 -12.16
N CYS A 61 4.81 1.63 -11.42
CA CYS A 61 3.74 0.85 -10.80
C CYS A 61 2.85 0.15 -11.84
N GLU A 62 2.62 0.72 -13.01
CA GLU A 62 1.81 0.12 -14.08
C GLU A 62 2.37 -1.21 -14.59
N GLN A 63 3.70 -1.38 -14.52
CA GLN A 63 4.42 -2.58 -14.93
C GLN A 63 4.70 -3.54 -13.75
N CYS A 64 4.32 -3.14 -12.53
CA CYS A 64 4.74 -3.83 -11.31
C CYS A 64 3.88 -5.09 -11.05
N PRO A 65 4.50 -6.26 -10.80
CA PRO A 65 3.77 -7.52 -10.61
C PRO A 65 2.87 -7.54 -9.36
N VAL A 66 3.19 -6.69 -8.37
CA VAL A 66 2.45 -6.59 -7.11
C VAL A 66 1.49 -5.40 -7.07
N ARG A 67 1.25 -4.73 -8.21
CA ARG A 67 0.44 -3.50 -8.30
C ARG A 67 -0.90 -3.61 -7.58
N GLN A 68 -1.68 -4.66 -7.86
CA GLN A 68 -3.00 -4.85 -7.26
C GLN A 68 -2.94 -5.08 -5.75
N LEU A 69 -1.92 -5.82 -5.29
CA LEU A 69 -1.69 -6.06 -3.87
C LEU A 69 -1.30 -4.77 -3.15
N CYS A 70 -0.39 -3.99 -3.73
CA CYS A 70 0.06 -2.70 -3.22
C CYS A 70 -1.10 -1.70 -3.07
N HIS A 71 -1.94 -1.55 -4.10
CA HIS A 71 -3.15 -0.73 -4.02
C HIS A 71 -4.13 -1.23 -2.95
N GLY A 72 -4.33 -2.55 -2.84
CA GLY A 72 -5.15 -3.13 -1.77
C GLY A 72 -4.64 -2.81 -0.36
N LEU A 73 -3.31 -2.77 -0.18
CA LEU A 73 -2.69 -2.42 1.10
C LEU A 73 -2.91 -0.95 1.43
N ALA A 74 -2.69 -0.08 0.46
CA ALA A 74 -2.92 1.36 0.59
C ALA A 74 -4.35 1.68 1.06
N GLU A 75 -5.37 1.01 0.51
CA GLU A 75 -6.77 1.16 0.91
C GLU A 75 -7.09 0.60 2.32
N ALA A 76 -6.29 -0.36 2.79
CA ALA A 76 -6.47 -0.97 4.11
C ALA A 76 -5.83 -0.14 5.24
N LEU A 77 -4.95 0.80 4.90
CA LEU A 77 -4.20 1.62 5.84
C LEU A 77 -4.71 3.09 5.82
N PRO A 78 -5.08 3.67 6.98
CA PRO A 78 -5.62 5.03 7.01
C PRO A 78 -4.57 6.10 6.72
N GLU A 79 -3.31 5.84 7.08
CA GLU A 79 -2.21 6.81 7.03
C GLU A 79 -1.42 6.78 5.70
N THR A 80 -1.87 6.03 4.70
CA THR A 80 -1.17 5.92 3.40
C THR A 80 -1.02 7.28 2.75
N SER A 81 0.16 7.63 2.24
CA SER A 81 0.38 8.85 1.47
C SER A 81 1.40 8.60 0.36
N GLY A 82 1.39 9.45 -0.68
CA GLY A 82 2.30 9.29 -1.82
C GLY A 82 1.77 8.30 -2.84
N VAL A 83 2.66 7.67 -3.63
CA VAL A 83 2.25 6.80 -4.73
C VAL A 83 2.24 5.33 -4.31
N TRP A 84 1.08 4.68 -4.43
CA TRP A 84 0.90 3.26 -4.11
C TRP A 84 0.10 2.58 -5.21
N GLY A 85 0.60 1.47 -5.75
CA GLY A 85 -0.11 0.70 -6.78
C GLY A 85 -0.45 1.48 -8.07
N GLY A 86 0.23 2.61 -8.30
CA GLY A 86 -0.02 3.51 -9.43
C GLY A 86 -1.08 4.58 -9.17
N GLU A 87 -1.49 4.79 -7.92
CA GLU A 87 -2.41 5.85 -7.53
C GLU A 87 -1.75 6.80 -6.52
N VAL A 88 -2.11 8.09 -6.59
CA VAL A 88 -1.62 9.13 -5.68
C VAL A 88 -2.58 9.22 -4.50
N TYR A 89 -2.08 8.91 -3.31
CA TYR A 89 -2.79 9.04 -2.05
C TYR A 89 -2.47 10.39 -1.42
N GLU A 90 -3.52 11.18 -1.19
CA GLU A 90 -3.40 12.46 -0.50
C GLU A 90 -2.81 12.27 0.90
N ASP A 91 -2.00 13.25 1.29
CA ASP A 91 -1.53 13.44 2.66
C ASP A 91 -2.71 13.36 3.64
N PRO A 92 -2.66 12.45 4.64
CA PRO A 92 -3.69 12.31 5.66
C PRO A 92 -4.07 13.64 6.33
N THR A 93 -3.14 14.58 6.49
CA THR A 93 -3.41 15.88 7.13
C THR A 93 -4.24 16.81 6.25
N LYS A 94 -4.37 16.51 4.95
CA LYS A 94 -5.13 17.31 3.97
C LYS A 94 -6.47 16.69 3.60
N ARG A 95 -6.77 15.47 4.07
CA ARG A 95 -8.01 14.77 3.74
C ARG A 95 -9.22 15.44 4.39
N ALA A 96 -10.31 15.49 3.64
CA ALA A 96 -11.61 15.83 4.23
C ALA A 96 -11.97 14.84 5.34
N TYR A 97 -12.51 15.34 6.45
CA TYR A 97 -12.95 14.51 7.56
C TYR A 97 -13.94 13.45 7.09
N GLN A 98 -13.68 12.19 7.47
CA GLN A 98 -14.58 11.07 7.26
C GLN A 98 -14.92 10.47 8.61
N SER A 99 -16.20 10.11 8.80
CA SER A 99 -16.61 9.46 10.04
C SER A 99 -15.83 8.16 10.25
N ARG A 100 -15.51 7.83 11.52
CA ARG A 100 -14.84 6.57 11.88
C ARG A 100 -15.55 5.35 11.27
N LYS A 101 -16.88 5.33 11.30
CA LYS A 101 -17.70 4.26 10.68
C LYS A 101 -17.43 4.11 9.17
N THR A 102 -17.27 5.22 8.45
CA THR A 102 -16.95 5.21 7.02
C THR A 102 -15.55 4.66 6.75
N VAL A 103 -14.56 5.11 7.53
CA VAL A 103 -13.17 4.65 7.42
C VAL A 103 -13.07 3.16 7.72
N ASP A 104 -13.64 2.72 8.85
CA ASP A 104 -13.64 1.31 9.27
C ASP A 104 -14.31 0.41 8.22
N GLY A 105 -15.44 0.86 7.65
CA GLY A 105 -16.15 0.14 6.59
C GLY A 105 -15.31 -0.05 5.33
N ARG A 106 -14.60 1.00 4.88
CA ARG A 106 -13.69 0.93 3.72
C ARG A 106 -12.54 -0.03 3.99
N GLN A 107 -11.87 0.13 5.13
CA GLN A 107 -10.73 -0.71 5.51
C GLN A 107 -11.11 -2.19 5.63
N ARG A 108 -12.29 -2.49 6.19
CA ARG A 108 -12.79 -3.88 6.26
C ARG A 108 -12.92 -4.50 4.88
N LYS A 109 -13.48 -3.76 3.91
CA LYS A 109 -13.61 -4.23 2.51
C LYS A 109 -12.24 -4.42 1.86
N ALA A 110 -11.31 -3.49 2.07
CA ALA A 110 -9.94 -3.56 1.56
C ALA A 110 -9.18 -4.78 2.12
N ARG A 111 -9.26 -5.03 3.44
CA ARG A 111 -8.64 -6.20 4.10
C ARG A 111 -9.18 -7.53 3.56
N LEU A 112 -10.47 -7.62 3.26
CA LEU A 112 -11.04 -8.81 2.63
C LEU A 112 -10.47 -9.04 1.22
N ARG A 113 -10.32 -7.96 0.43
CA ARG A 113 -9.72 -8.03 -0.90
C ARG A 113 -8.24 -8.43 -0.83
N LEU A 114 -7.48 -7.88 0.11
CA LEU A 114 -6.08 -8.25 0.37
C LEU A 114 -5.93 -9.75 0.67
N LYS A 115 -6.80 -10.32 1.51
CA LYS A 115 -6.78 -11.76 1.81
C LYS A 115 -6.90 -12.61 0.55
N VAL A 116 -7.72 -12.20 -0.41
CA VAL A 116 -7.86 -12.90 -1.69
C VAL A 116 -6.59 -12.77 -2.53
N LEU A 117 -6.08 -11.54 -2.68
CA LEU A 117 -4.90 -11.26 -3.52
C LEU A 117 -3.64 -11.96 -3.02
N VAL A 118 -3.39 -11.95 -1.70
CA VAL A 118 -2.25 -12.66 -1.10
C VAL A 118 -2.35 -14.16 -1.34
N ARG A 119 -3.53 -14.75 -1.16
CA ARG A 119 -3.73 -16.18 -1.41
C ARG A 119 -3.47 -16.56 -2.86
N GLN A 120 -3.93 -15.74 -3.80
CA GLN A 120 -3.68 -15.95 -5.23
C GLN A 120 -2.18 -15.89 -5.56
N ARG A 121 -1.46 -14.90 -5.02
CA ARG A 121 -0.01 -14.75 -5.20
C ARG A 121 0.76 -15.94 -4.63
N VAL A 122 0.53 -16.27 -3.36
CA VAL A 122 1.21 -17.38 -2.67
C VAL A 122 0.92 -18.73 -3.32
N ALA A 123 -0.29 -18.94 -3.86
CA ALA A 123 -0.62 -20.17 -4.57
C ALA A 123 0.15 -20.31 -5.90
N CYS A 124 0.48 -19.20 -6.57
CA CYS A 124 1.26 -19.21 -7.81
C CYS A 124 2.75 -19.50 -7.58
N ASP A 125 3.31 -19.14 -6.41
CA ASP A 125 4.73 -19.35 -6.08
C ASP A 125 5.06 -20.81 -5.69
N VAL A 126 4.05 -21.67 -5.52
CA VAL A 126 4.20 -23.09 -5.14
C VAL A 126 4.13 -24.03 -6.36
N THR A 127 3.96 -23.50 -7.56
CA THR A 127 3.94 -24.22 -8.86
C THR A 127 5.16 -23.89 -9.70
#